data_AF-A0A258QUR0-F1
#
_entry.id   AF-A0A258QUR0-F1
#
_cell.length_a   1.000
_cell.length_b   1.000
_cell.length_c   1.000
_cell.angle_alpha   90.00
_cell.angle_beta   90.00
_cell.angle_gamma   90.00
#
_symmetry.space_group_name_H-M   'P 1'
#
loop_
_entity.id
_entity.type
_entity.pdbx_description
1 polymer ?
#
loop_
_entity_poly.entity_id
_entity_poly.type
_entity_poly.pdbx_seq_one_letter_code
_entity_poly.pdbx_strand_id
1 'polypeptide(L)' 'LEGPGIETRVGFAAAPLPADFSARLAANRQLFPLGVDLILVAPGAVLGLPRSARVIGEA' A
#
# COMPACT_ATOMS: atom_id res chain seq x y z
N LEU A 1 -7.70 0.59 -0.94
CA LEU A 1 -6.86 1.30 0.05
C LEU A 1 -7.74 2.17 0.93
N GLU A 2 -7.45 2.20 2.22
CA GLU A 2 -8.05 3.08 3.26
C GLU A 2 -6.95 3.62 4.18
N GLY A 3 -7.22 4.70 4.90
CA GLY A 3 -6.31 5.24 5.93
C GLY A 3 -6.17 6.76 5.87
N PRO A 4 -5.27 7.35 6.69
CA PRO A 4 -5.03 8.79 6.69
C PRO A 4 -4.67 9.29 5.28
N GLY A 5 -5.36 10.34 4.82
CA GLY A 5 -5.21 10.89 3.46
C GLY A 5 -6.08 10.22 2.39
N ILE A 6 -6.90 9.22 2.74
CA ILE A 6 -7.89 8.59 1.87
C ILE A 6 -9.28 8.83 2.47
N GLU A 7 -10.09 9.67 1.83
CA GLU A 7 -11.42 10.05 2.34
C GLU A 7 -12.40 8.86 2.38
N THR A 8 -12.34 8.00 1.36
CA THR A 8 -13.20 6.81 1.24
C THR A 8 -12.36 5.57 0.96
N ARG A 9 -12.37 5.08 -0.28
CA ARG A 9 -11.59 3.94 -0.74
C ARG A 9 -10.97 4.28 -2.08
N VAL A 10 -9.70 3.95 -2.22
CA VAL A 10 -8.97 4.12 -3.48
C VAL A 10 -8.49 2.76 -3.97
N GLY A 11 -8.84 2.40 -5.20
CA GLY A 11 -8.26 1.26 -5.90
C GLY A 11 -6.92 1.63 -6.52
N PHE A 12 -6.01 0.68 -6.64
CA PHE A 12 -4.81 0.81 -7.45
C PHE A 12 -4.46 -0.55 -8.06
N ALA A 13 -3.70 -0.52 -9.15
CA ALA A 13 -3.08 -1.69 -9.73
C ALA A 13 -1.61 -1.36 -10.00
N ALA A 14 -0.73 -2.29 -9.70
CA ALA A 14 0.69 -2.18 -10.01
C ALA A 14 1.20 -3.58 -10.38
N ALA A 15 2.13 -3.61 -11.33
CA ALA A 15 2.76 -4.84 -11.78
C ALA A 15 4.20 -4.57 -12.26
N PRO A 16 5.13 -5.51 -12.06
CA PRO A 16 4.95 -6.72 -11.28
C PRO A 16 4.98 -6.43 -9.77
N LEU A 17 4.23 -7.21 -8.99
CA LEU A 17 4.30 -7.23 -7.53
C LEU A 17 4.54 -8.67 -7.04
N PRO A 18 5.20 -8.87 -5.90
CA PRO A 18 5.25 -10.17 -5.24
C PRO A 18 3.85 -10.71 -4.95
N ALA A 19 3.66 -12.04 -5.06
CA ALA A 19 2.36 -12.67 -4.78
C ALA A 19 1.87 -12.44 -3.34
N ASP A 20 2.79 -12.19 -2.40
CA ASP A 20 2.52 -11.92 -0.99
C ASP A 20 2.47 -10.42 -0.65
N PHE A 21 2.37 -9.53 -1.65
CA PHE A 21 2.45 -8.08 -1.45
C PHE A 21 1.41 -7.54 -0.45
N SER A 22 0.17 -8.00 -0.52
CA SER A 22 -0.90 -7.61 0.41
C SER A 22 -0.57 -8.01 1.86
N ALA A 23 -0.05 -9.23 2.05
CA ALA A 23 0.37 -9.74 3.35
C ALA A 23 1.57 -8.93 3.90
N ARG A 24 2.52 -8.54 3.05
CA ARG A 24 3.64 -7.67 3.45
C ARG A 24 3.17 -6.29 3.92
N LEU A 25 2.22 -5.66 3.21
CA LEU A 25 1.65 -4.39 3.66
C LEU A 25 0.91 -4.52 4.98
N ALA A 26 0.12 -5.59 5.15
CA ALA A 26 -0.59 -5.86 6.38
C ALA A 26 0.38 -6.03 7.57
N ALA A 27 1.45 -6.82 7.38
CA ALA A 27 2.49 -7.02 8.39
C ALA A 27 3.23 -5.71 8.72
N ASN A 28 3.61 -4.93 7.71
CA ASN A 28 4.23 -3.61 7.89
C ASN A 28 3.35 -2.67 8.72
N ARG A 29 2.03 -2.69 8.51
CA ARG A 29 1.06 -1.86 9.26
C ARG A 29 0.96 -2.24 10.74
N GLN A 30 1.14 -3.51 11.10
CA GLN A 30 1.10 -3.98 12.49
C GLN A 30 2.25 -3.41 13.33
N LEU A 31 3.34 -2.97 12.69
CA LEU A 31 4.50 -2.40 13.37
C LEU A 31 4.37 -0.90 13.68
N PHE A 32 3.28 -0.25 13.25
CA PHE A 32 3.10 1.18 13.41
C PHE A 32 3.35 1.64 14.87
N PRO A 33 4.17 2.69 15.10
CA PRO A 33 4.69 3.66 14.12
C PRO A 33 5.95 3.23 13.34
N LEU A 34 6.53 2.07 13.66
CA LEU A 34 7.64 1.49 12.91
C LEU A 34 7.15 0.93 11.56
N GLY A 35 8.09 0.65 10.66
CA GLY A 35 7.82 0.14 9.32
C GLY A 35 8.41 1.01 8.21
N VAL A 36 8.14 0.61 6.96
CA VAL A 36 8.61 1.31 5.75
C VAL A 36 7.45 1.94 5.00
N ASP A 37 7.73 3.08 4.36
CA ASP A 37 6.84 3.68 3.38
C ASP A 37 7.29 3.22 1.98
N LEU A 38 6.32 2.90 1.12
CA LEU A 38 6.62 2.40 -0.22
C LEU A 38 6.31 3.47 -1.26
N ILE A 39 7.20 3.60 -2.24
CA ILE A 39 6.97 4.38 -3.46
C ILE A 39 7.00 3.40 -4.62
N LEU A 40 5.87 3.26 -5.33
CA LEU A 40 5.77 2.49 -6.56
C LEU A 40 5.91 3.46 -7.75
N VAL A 41 6.74 3.11 -8.73
CA VAL A 41 7.06 3.98 -9.87
C VAL A 41 6.88 3.21 -11.17
N ALA A 42 6.25 3.86 -12.14
CA ALA A 42 6.10 3.39 -13.52
C ALA A 42 6.31 4.59 -14.47
N PRO A 43 6.48 4.39 -15.79
CA PRO A 43 6.60 5.49 -16.74
C PRO A 43 5.41 6.46 -16.61
N GLY A 44 5.71 7.71 -16.22
CA GLY A 44 4.70 8.76 -16.05
C GLY A 44 3.79 8.64 -14.81
N ALA A 45 4.06 7.71 -13.90
CA ALA A 45 3.22 7.48 -12.72
C ALA A 45 4.04 7.20 -11.45
N VAL A 46 3.56 7.75 -10.33
CA VAL A 46 4.07 7.47 -8.99
C VAL A 46 2.90 7.24 -8.03
N LEU A 47 3.02 6.23 -7.18
CA LEU A 47 2.09 5.96 -6.09
C LEU A 47 2.85 5.86 -4.77
N GLY A 48 2.51 6.69 -3.80
CA GLY A 48 2.98 6.56 -2.43
C GLY A 48 2.02 5.72 -1.58
N LEU A 49 2.54 4.70 -0.90
CA LEU A 49 1.83 3.90 0.08
C LEU A 49 2.52 4.06 1.45
N PRO A 50 2.04 4.98 2.31
CA PRO A 50 2.55 5.13 3.66
C PRO A 50 2.33 3.85 4.49
N ARG A 51 3.17 3.61 5.49
CA ARG A 51 3.07 2.48 6.44
C ARG A 51 1.74 2.41 7.19
N SER A 52 0.98 3.51 7.23
CA SER A 52 -0.34 3.61 7.86
C SER A 52 -1.49 3.21 6.93
N ALA A 53 -1.23 3.11 5.62
CA ALA A 53 -2.22 2.71 4.61
C ALA A 53 -2.66 1.26 4.81
N ARG A 54 -3.94 1.00 4.55
CA ARG A 54 -4.58 -0.30 4.70
C ARG A 54 -4.99 -0.85 3.35
N VAL A 55 -4.58 -2.10 3.08
CA VAL A 55 -5.13 -2.91 1.99
C VAL A 55 -6.42 -3.57 2.51
N ILE A 56 -7.47 -3.51 1.71
CA ILE A 56 -8.82 -3.95 2.02
C ILE A 56 -9.38 -4.59 0.75
N GLY A 57 -9.68 -5.89 0.82
CA GLY A 57 -9.95 -6.75 -0.33
C GLY A 57 -8.81 -7.73 -0.61
N GLU A 58 -9.10 -8.78 -1.38
CA GLU A 58 -8.09 -9.72 -1.88
C GLU A 58 -7.40 -9.16 -3.13
N ALA A 59 -6.16 -9.60 -3.35
CA ALA A 59 -5.34 -9.26 -4.51
C ALA A 59 -5.75 -10.07 -5.75
#